data_AF-G4T329-F1
#
_entry.id   AF-G4T329-F1
#
_cell.length_a   1.000
_cell.length_b   1.000
_cell.length_c   1.000
_cell.angle_alpha   90.00
_cell.angle_beta   90.00
_cell.angle_gamma   90.00
#
_symmetry.space_group_name_H-M   'P 1'
#
loop_
_entity.id
_entity.type
_entity.pdbx_description
1 polymer ?
#
loop_
_entity_poly.entity_id
_entity_poly.type
_entity_poly.pdbx_seq_one_letter_code
_entity_poly.pdbx_strand_id
1 'polypeptide(L)'
;MIDRNTLRVKSPVYAGLLFIVFALSGCESAKTPDQVTRSFWTALIDNDLATAESYVTDDSRALLAAPPHDLSNITSLETGKVIIDGEIASVETILKPEDTSLSTRPFETALVIENELWRIDYRRTRQNMAGTVFDGFFKSLENLGEKFQNQFEKQLPLLEKEIESFGEQLEKQLEEFGRHLEKKFPSKQPEPQPDTI
;
A
#
# COMPACT_ATOMS: atom_id res chain seq x y z
N MET A 1 -16.58 -53.31 -58.09
CA MET A 1 -16.61 -51.88 -57.69
C MET A 1 -17.23 -51.83 -56.31
N ILE A 2 -16.41 -51.85 -55.26
CA ILE A 2 -16.84 -51.88 -53.85
C ILE A 2 -15.92 -50.92 -53.11
N ASP A 3 -16.43 -49.75 -52.73
CA ASP A 3 -15.75 -48.84 -51.80
C ASP A 3 -16.25 -49.11 -50.39
N ARG A 4 -15.33 -49.51 -49.50
CA ARG A 4 -15.55 -49.53 -48.04
C ARG A 4 -14.75 -48.36 -47.45
N ASN A 5 -15.46 -47.28 -47.12
CA ASN A 5 -14.91 -46.23 -46.27
C ASN A 5 -14.69 -46.78 -44.86
N THR A 6 -13.41 -46.99 -44.51
CA THR A 6 -12.99 -47.32 -43.15
C THR A 6 -12.73 -46.01 -42.40
N LEU A 7 -13.66 -45.63 -41.51
CA LEU A 7 -13.39 -44.62 -40.49
C LEU A 7 -12.39 -45.19 -39.49
N ARG A 8 -11.13 -44.79 -39.68
CA ARG A 8 -9.99 -45.07 -38.79
C ARG A 8 -10.18 -44.30 -37.49
N VAL A 9 -10.77 -44.94 -36.48
CA VAL A 9 -10.81 -44.43 -35.11
C VAL A 9 -9.37 -44.32 -34.60
N LYS A 10 -8.85 -43.10 -34.49
CA LYS A 10 -7.52 -42.81 -33.96
C LYS A 10 -7.57 -42.81 -32.43
N SER A 11 -6.92 -43.82 -31.85
CA SER A 11 -6.22 -43.89 -30.55
C SER A 11 -6.81 -43.15 -29.33
N PRO A 12 -7.16 -43.87 -28.23
CA PRO A 12 -7.77 -43.30 -27.02
C PRO A 12 -6.76 -42.61 -26.06
N VAL A 13 -5.52 -42.37 -26.51
CA VAL A 13 -4.42 -41.93 -25.65
C VAL A 13 -4.50 -40.43 -25.29
N TYR A 14 -5.22 -39.63 -26.08
CA TYR A 14 -5.27 -38.17 -25.87
C TYR A 14 -6.29 -37.70 -24.82
N ALA A 15 -7.21 -38.57 -24.37
CA ALA A 15 -8.20 -38.20 -23.35
C ALA A 15 -7.64 -38.24 -21.91
N GLY A 16 -6.57 -39.01 -21.66
CA GLY A 16 -5.97 -39.13 -20.33
C GLY A 16 -5.00 -38.00 -19.97
N LEU A 17 -4.43 -37.30 -20.97
CA LEU A 17 -3.38 -36.31 -20.73
C LEU A 17 -3.91 -34.93 -20.28
N LEU A 18 -5.22 -34.68 -20.44
CA LEU A 18 -5.84 -33.39 -20.08
C LEU A 18 -6.28 -33.30 -18.61
N PHE A 19 -6.31 -34.42 -17.87
CA PHE A 19 -6.82 -34.47 -16.50
C PHE A 19 -5.77 -34.19 -15.42
N ILE A 20 -4.47 -34.23 -15.77
CA ILE A 20 -3.36 -34.07 -14.80
C ILE A 20 -3.05 -32.59 -14.51
N VAL A 21 -3.50 -31.65 -15.36
CA VAL A 21 -3.17 -30.22 -15.22
C VAL A 21 -4.05 -29.51 -14.16
N PHE A 22 -5.18 -30.07 -13.76
CA PHE A 22 -6.08 -29.45 -12.77
C PHE A 22 -5.78 -29.81 -11.29
N ALA A 23 -4.85 -30.73 -11.03
CA ALA A 23 -4.52 -31.14 -9.65
C ALA A 23 -3.49 -30.22 -8.95
N LEU A 24 -3.02 -29.16 -9.62
CA LEU A 24 -2.10 -28.16 -9.04
C LEU A 24 -2.84 -26.92 -8.50
N SER A 25 -4.10 -27.07 -8.07
CA SER A 25 -4.69 -26.08 -7.16
C SER A 25 -3.93 -26.17 -5.84
N GLY A 26 -2.85 -25.40 -5.74
CA GLY A 26 -2.02 -25.30 -4.54
C GLY A 26 -2.93 -24.99 -3.36
N CYS A 27 -3.05 -25.95 -2.46
CA CYS A 27 -3.54 -25.71 -1.12
C CYS A 27 -2.42 -24.90 -0.44
N GLU A 28 -2.40 -23.58 -0.65
CA GLU A 28 -1.51 -22.71 0.13
C GLU A 28 -2.04 -22.75 1.57
N SER A 29 -1.52 -23.70 2.35
CA SER A 29 -1.84 -23.83 3.77
C SER A 29 -1.53 -22.51 4.47
N ALA A 30 -2.42 -22.08 5.37
CA ALA A 30 -2.21 -20.88 6.17
C ALA A 30 -0.83 -20.89 6.81
N LYS A 31 -0.06 -19.81 6.60
CA LYS A 31 1.32 -19.69 7.09
C LYS A 31 1.32 -19.60 8.61
N THR A 32 2.33 -20.21 9.25
CA THR A 32 2.55 -20.07 10.69
C THR A 32 3.04 -18.67 11.05
N PRO A 33 2.95 -18.24 12.33
CA PRO A 33 3.48 -16.94 12.75
C PRO A 33 4.96 -16.73 12.41
N ASP A 34 5.79 -17.78 12.54
CA ASP A 34 7.21 -17.74 12.15
C ASP A 34 7.38 -17.53 10.64
N GLN A 35 6.61 -18.25 9.81
CA GLN A 35 6.67 -18.12 8.35
C GLN A 35 6.23 -16.73 7.89
N VAL A 36 5.18 -16.16 8.49
CA VAL A 36 4.73 -14.78 8.22
C VAL A 36 5.81 -13.79 8.63
N THR A 37 6.38 -13.94 9.83
CA THR A 37 7.47 -13.08 10.34
C THR A 37 8.67 -13.09 9.40
N ARG A 38 9.14 -14.28 8.99
CA ARG A 38 10.27 -14.41 8.07
C ARG A 38 9.98 -13.76 6.72
N SER A 39 8.81 -14.06 6.15
CA SER A 39 8.44 -13.56 4.83
C SER A 39 8.32 -12.04 4.80
N PHE A 40 7.76 -11.45 5.86
CA PHE A 40 7.67 -9.99 6.02
C PHE A 40 9.03 -9.32 6.11
N TRP A 41 9.90 -9.78 7.01
CA TRP A 41 11.20 -9.15 7.22
C TRP A 41 12.12 -9.33 6.01
N THR A 42 12.08 -10.49 5.35
CA THR A 42 12.78 -10.69 4.07
C THR A 42 12.28 -9.72 3.02
N ALA A 43 10.97 -9.56 2.84
CA ALA A 43 10.42 -8.61 1.88
C ALA A 43 10.86 -7.17 2.17
N LEU A 44 10.91 -6.77 3.45
CA LEU A 44 11.42 -5.46 3.83
C LEU A 44 12.93 -5.27 3.56
N ILE A 45 13.75 -6.29 3.83
CA ILE A 45 15.19 -6.27 3.53
C ILE A 45 15.43 -6.19 2.01
N ASP A 46 14.64 -6.91 1.23
CA ASP A 46 14.71 -6.94 -0.24
C ASP A 46 14.03 -5.71 -0.90
N ASN A 47 13.51 -4.77 -0.11
CA ASN A 47 12.76 -3.61 -0.55
C ASN A 47 11.51 -3.95 -1.40
N ASP A 48 10.93 -5.13 -1.18
CA ASP A 48 9.66 -5.57 -1.75
C ASP A 48 8.49 -5.16 -0.83
N LEU A 49 8.16 -3.87 -0.89
CA LEU A 49 7.08 -3.29 -0.09
C LEU A 49 5.72 -3.92 -0.40
N ALA A 50 5.46 -4.30 -1.65
CA ALA A 50 4.18 -4.92 -2.03
C ALA A 50 3.99 -6.26 -1.31
N THR A 51 5.03 -7.08 -1.26
CA THR A 51 5.01 -8.33 -0.48
C THR A 51 4.94 -8.06 1.02
N ALA A 52 5.67 -7.08 1.55
CA ALA A 52 5.62 -6.72 2.97
C ALA A 52 4.22 -6.26 3.41
N GLU A 53 3.55 -5.43 2.58
CA GLU A 53 2.17 -4.96 2.80
C GLU A 53 1.16 -6.09 2.85
N SER A 54 1.44 -7.20 2.16
CA SER A 54 0.59 -8.39 2.18
C SER A 54 0.67 -9.16 3.50
N TYR A 55 1.63 -8.89 4.39
CA TYR A 55 1.79 -9.60 5.67
C TYR A 55 1.35 -8.80 6.89
N VAL A 56 1.03 -7.52 6.75
CA VAL A 56 0.60 -6.68 7.88
C VAL A 56 -0.92 -6.59 7.98
N THR A 57 -1.37 -6.17 9.16
CA THR A 57 -2.77 -5.81 9.39
C THR A 57 -3.20 -4.62 8.52
N ASP A 58 -4.49 -4.51 8.19
CA ASP A 58 -5.00 -3.39 7.40
C ASP A 58 -4.68 -2.03 8.06
N ASP A 59 -4.86 -1.94 9.38
CA ASP A 59 -4.52 -0.77 10.20
C ASP A 59 -3.01 -0.41 10.17
N SER A 60 -2.14 -1.38 9.89
CA SER A 60 -0.70 -1.19 9.85
C SER A 60 -0.16 -0.84 8.46
N ARG A 61 -0.96 -1.01 7.39
CA ARG A 61 -0.50 -0.82 6.01
C ARG A 61 0.02 0.60 5.75
N ALA A 62 -0.68 1.62 6.26
CA ALA A 62 -0.26 3.02 6.11
C ALA A 62 1.11 3.33 6.76
N LEU A 63 1.51 2.56 7.79
CA LEU A 63 2.80 2.73 8.47
C LEU A 63 3.98 2.17 7.66
N LEU A 64 3.73 1.28 6.71
CA LEU A 64 4.73 0.78 5.77
C LEU A 64 4.96 1.74 4.60
N ALA A 65 3.94 2.49 4.18
CA ALA A 65 4.03 3.39 3.03
C ALA A 65 4.92 4.62 3.27
N ALA A 66 5.35 4.90 4.50
CA ALA A 66 6.21 6.03 4.85
C ALA A 66 7.70 5.68 4.73
N PRO A 67 8.46 6.26 3.77
CA PRO A 67 9.90 6.06 3.65
C PRO A 67 10.68 6.84 4.73
N PRO A 68 11.96 6.46 4.99
CA PRO A 68 12.71 5.37 4.36
C PRO A 68 12.86 4.14 5.26
N HIS A 69 12.31 2.98 4.91
CA HIS A 69 12.70 1.70 5.54
C HIS A 69 14.08 1.27 5.02
N ASP A 70 15.13 2.03 5.31
CA ASP A 70 16.49 1.67 4.89
C ASP A 70 17.04 0.57 5.80
N LEU A 71 16.67 -0.68 5.46
CA LEU A 71 17.18 -1.90 6.06
C LEU A 71 18.28 -2.53 5.18
N SER A 72 18.85 -1.77 4.23
CA SER A 72 19.86 -2.27 3.28
C SER A 72 21.15 -2.73 3.97
N ASN A 73 21.41 -2.23 5.17
CA ASN A 73 22.53 -2.64 5.99
C ASN A 73 22.28 -3.96 6.74
N ILE A 74 21.08 -4.56 6.65
CA ILE A 74 20.76 -5.83 7.33
C ILE A 74 21.16 -7.01 6.44
N THR A 75 22.02 -7.86 6.99
CA THR A 75 22.62 -8.99 6.26
C THR A 75 22.02 -10.34 6.66
N SER A 76 21.37 -10.42 7.82
CA SER A 76 20.78 -11.66 8.31
C SER A 76 19.55 -11.40 9.19
N LEU A 77 18.59 -12.33 9.07
CA LEU A 77 17.38 -12.43 9.87
C LEU A 77 17.40 -13.75 10.63
N GLU A 78 17.25 -13.68 11.94
CA GLU A 78 17.06 -14.83 12.81
C GLU A 78 15.73 -14.71 13.54
N THR A 79 15.01 -15.83 13.67
CA THR A 79 13.84 -15.94 14.53
C THR A 79 14.08 -16.97 15.62
N GLY A 80 13.48 -16.74 16.78
CA GLY A 80 13.66 -17.54 17.99
C GLY A 80 12.34 -18.10 18.50
N LYS A 81 12.07 -17.89 19.79
CA LYS A 81 10.89 -18.42 20.46
C LYS A 81 9.60 -17.90 19.80
N VAL A 82 8.66 -18.81 19.55
CA VAL A 82 7.30 -18.51 19.09
C VAL A 82 6.32 -18.77 20.24
N ILE A 83 5.49 -17.78 20.56
CA ILE A 83 4.41 -17.88 21.55
C ILE A 83 3.10 -17.63 20.82
N ILE A 84 2.14 -18.53 20.97
CA ILE A 84 0.79 -18.40 20.42
C ILE A 84 -0.19 -18.47 21.58
N ASP A 85 -1.06 -17.47 21.69
CA ASP A 85 -2.10 -17.38 22.71
C ASP A 85 -3.42 -16.96 22.03
N GLY A 86 -4.23 -17.96 21.66
CA GLY A 86 -5.47 -17.73 20.92
C GLY A 86 -5.23 -17.06 19.57
N GLU A 87 -5.75 -15.84 19.41
CA GLU A 87 -5.70 -15.04 18.18
C GLU A 87 -4.49 -14.11 18.09
N ILE A 88 -3.59 -14.15 19.08
CA ILE A 88 -2.35 -13.37 19.08
C ILE A 88 -1.13 -14.28 19.12
N ALA A 89 -0.04 -13.82 18.52
CA ALA A 89 1.24 -14.50 18.58
C ALA A 89 2.40 -13.51 18.68
N SER A 90 3.52 -13.97 19.23
CA SER A 90 4.80 -13.26 19.18
C SER A 90 5.91 -14.17 18.68
N VAL A 91 6.80 -13.59 17.88
CA VAL A 91 8.00 -14.25 17.36
C VAL A 91 9.21 -13.41 17.74
N GLU A 92 10.11 -13.99 18.54
CA GLU A 92 11.40 -13.37 18.82
C GLU A 92 12.19 -13.22 17.51
N THR A 93 12.68 -12.02 17.24
CA THR A 93 13.30 -11.64 15.97
C THR A 93 14.61 -10.91 16.24
N ILE A 94 15.65 -11.24 15.46
CA ILE A 94 16.94 -10.55 15.47
C ILE A 94 17.28 -10.18 14.03
N LEU A 95 17.45 -8.88 13.78
CA LEU A 95 17.97 -8.34 12.53
C LEU A 95 19.44 -7.99 12.75
N LYS A 96 20.34 -8.58 11.96
CA LYS A 96 21.79 -8.39 12.09
C LYS A 96 22.29 -7.43 11.01
N PRO A 97 22.84 -6.26 11.39
CA PRO A 97 23.47 -5.37 10.45
C PRO A 97 24.82 -5.92 9.99
N GLU A 98 25.30 -5.44 8.85
CA GLU A 98 26.65 -5.67 8.33
C GLU A 98 27.71 -5.20 9.33
N ASP A 99 27.49 -4.04 9.96
CA ASP A 99 28.35 -3.51 11.02
C ASP A 99 28.11 -4.26 12.34
N THR A 100 28.92 -5.30 12.56
CA THR A 100 28.92 -6.11 13.77
C THR A 100 29.30 -5.36 15.05
N SER A 101 29.80 -4.11 14.96
CA SER A 101 30.03 -3.27 16.14
C SER A 101 28.74 -2.72 16.74
N LEU A 102 27.64 -2.73 15.98
CA LEU A 102 26.32 -2.35 16.44
C LEU A 102 25.71 -3.49 17.26
N SER A 103 25.40 -3.23 18.53
CA SER A 103 24.77 -4.24 19.39
C SER A 103 23.37 -4.58 18.89
N THR A 104 23.16 -5.81 18.45
CA THR A 104 21.83 -6.33 18.11
C THR A 104 21.14 -6.86 19.37
N ARG A 105 19.87 -6.51 19.53
CA ARG A 105 19.03 -7.06 20.59
C ARG A 105 17.82 -7.74 19.95
N PRO A 106 17.40 -8.90 20.46
CA PRO A 106 16.14 -9.48 20.05
C PRO A 106 14.98 -8.54 20.39
N PHE A 107 13.96 -8.56 19.54
CA PHE A 107 12.67 -7.91 19.78
C PHE A 107 11.55 -8.86 19.40
N GLU A 108 10.33 -8.57 19.84
CA GLU A 108 9.16 -9.38 19.50
C GLU A 108 8.45 -8.81 18.27
N THR A 109 8.35 -9.60 17.20
CA THR A 109 7.38 -9.36 16.13
C THR A 109 6.01 -9.80 16.62
N ALA A 110 5.05 -8.87 16.67
CA ALA A 110 3.70 -9.13 17.14
C ALA A 110 2.77 -9.46 15.98
N LEU A 111 1.96 -10.50 16.14
CA LEU A 111 0.99 -10.95 15.14
C LEU A 111 -0.39 -11.12 15.75
N VAL A 112 -1.41 -10.93 14.90
CA VAL A 112 -2.82 -11.16 15.20
C VAL A 112 -3.45 -11.94 14.05
N ILE A 113 -4.52 -12.69 14.34
CA ILE A 113 -5.35 -13.28 13.28
C ILE A 113 -6.27 -12.19 12.73
N GLU A 114 -6.23 -11.97 11.42
CA GLU A 114 -7.14 -11.09 10.69
C GLU A 114 -7.53 -11.81 9.39
N ASN A 115 -8.84 -11.93 9.14
CA ASN A 115 -9.39 -12.70 8.01
C ASN A 115 -8.85 -14.15 7.95
N GLU A 116 -8.82 -14.82 9.10
CA GLU A 116 -8.33 -16.22 9.28
C GLU A 116 -6.84 -16.42 8.97
N LEU A 117 -6.08 -15.34 8.76
CA LEU A 117 -4.65 -15.38 8.47
C LEU A 117 -3.86 -14.63 9.54
N TRP A 118 -2.66 -15.13 9.84
CA TRP A 118 -1.72 -14.39 10.66
C TRP A 118 -1.25 -13.14 9.91
N ARG A 119 -1.39 -11.99 10.56
CA ARG A 119 -0.91 -10.69 10.10
C ARG A 119 -0.04 -10.04 11.17
N ILE A 120 0.94 -9.27 10.75
CA ILE A 120 1.80 -8.52 11.64
C ILE A 120 1.07 -7.26 12.10
N ASP A 121 0.96 -7.10 13.42
CA ASP A 121 0.67 -5.81 14.04
C ASP A 121 1.97 -4.99 14.03
N TYR A 122 2.18 -4.26 12.94
CA TYR A 122 3.43 -3.53 12.71
C TYR A 122 3.58 -2.36 13.68
N ARG A 123 2.46 -1.76 14.08
CA ARG A 123 2.43 -0.71 15.10
C ARG A 123 2.98 -1.23 16.43
N ARG A 124 2.50 -2.39 16.91
CA ARG A 124 3.03 -3.03 18.13
C ARG A 124 4.47 -3.53 17.95
N THR A 125 4.78 -4.09 16.78
CA THR A 125 6.14 -4.53 16.45
C THR A 125 7.14 -3.37 16.52
N ARG A 126 6.78 -2.18 16.02
CA ARG A 126 7.59 -0.95 16.16
C ARG A 126 7.84 -0.56 17.61
N GLN A 127 6.83 -0.66 18.46
CA GLN A 127 6.97 -0.38 19.89
C GLN A 127 7.92 -1.38 20.56
N ASN A 128 7.88 -2.65 20.16
CA ASN A 128 8.78 -3.69 20.65
C ASN A 128 10.24 -3.50 20.18
N MET A 129 10.46 -2.77 19.09
CA MET A 129 11.79 -2.42 18.59
C MET A 129 12.44 -1.22 19.32
N ALA A 130 11.74 -0.60 20.28
CA ALA A 130 12.29 0.50 21.06
C ALA A 130 13.58 0.09 21.79
N GLY A 131 14.61 0.93 21.71
CA GLY A 131 15.94 0.66 22.26
C GLY A 131 16.82 -0.31 21.46
N THR A 132 16.41 -0.73 20.25
CA THR A 132 17.28 -1.39 19.27
C THR A 132 18.05 -0.36 18.42
N VAL A 133 18.94 -0.82 17.54
CA VAL A 133 19.64 0.06 16.57
C VAL A 133 18.68 0.81 15.64
N PHE A 134 17.42 0.36 15.54
CA PHE A 134 16.38 0.99 14.73
C PHE A 134 15.53 2.03 15.50
N ASP A 135 15.72 2.17 16.82
CA ASP A 135 14.98 3.12 17.65
C ASP A 135 15.16 4.58 17.20
N GLY A 136 16.40 4.95 16.83
CA GLY A 136 16.71 6.29 16.33
C GLY A 136 16.04 6.61 14.99
N PHE A 137 15.85 5.58 14.15
CA PHE A 137 15.15 5.69 12.87
C PHE A 137 13.64 5.91 13.09
N PHE A 138 12.99 5.07 13.89
CA PHE A 138 11.54 5.18 14.12
C PHE A 138 11.14 6.45 14.88
N LYS A 139 11.95 6.91 15.84
CA LYS A 139 11.76 8.21 16.49
C LYS A 139 11.89 9.38 15.52
N SER A 140 12.77 9.27 14.53
CA SER A 140 12.90 10.28 13.48
C SER A 140 11.66 10.33 12.58
N LEU A 141 11.07 9.18 12.26
CA LEU A 141 9.80 9.09 11.53
C LEU A 141 8.61 9.65 12.32
N GLU A 142 8.50 9.35 13.62
CA GLU A 142 7.45 9.90 14.48
C GLU A 142 7.55 11.42 14.57
N ASN A 143 8.76 11.94 14.77
CA ASN A 143 9.00 13.39 14.76
C ASN A 143 8.69 14.03 13.40
N LEU A 144 8.92 13.34 12.29
CA LEU A 144 8.57 13.83 10.95
C LEU A 144 7.05 13.82 10.74
N GLY A 145 6.36 12.76 11.17
CA GLY A 145 4.90 12.67 11.12
C GLY A 145 4.22 13.73 12.00
N GLU A 146 4.71 13.93 13.22
CA GLU A 146 4.24 15.00 14.10
C GLU A 146 4.52 16.38 13.51
N LYS A 147 5.70 16.60 12.92
CA LYS A 147 6.00 17.88 12.25
C LYS A 147 5.11 18.10 11.03
N PHE A 148 4.82 17.05 10.26
CA PHE A 148 3.91 17.14 9.12
C PHE A 148 2.48 17.45 9.57
N GLN A 149 1.95 16.72 10.56
CA GLN A 149 0.65 16.98 11.16
C GLN A 149 0.55 18.40 11.73
N ASN A 150 1.56 18.83 12.49
CA ASN A 150 1.61 20.16 13.09
C ASN A 150 1.79 21.28 12.05
N GLN A 151 2.51 21.04 10.95
CA GLN A 151 2.63 22.00 9.85
C GLN A 151 1.35 22.06 9.02
N PHE A 152 0.69 20.91 8.81
CA PHE A 152 -0.58 20.83 8.09
C PHE A 152 -1.72 21.52 8.87
N GLU A 153 -1.82 21.29 10.19
CA GLU A 153 -2.76 22.00 11.07
C GLU A 153 -2.51 23.52 11.13
N LYS A 154 -1.24 23.94 11.11
CA LYS A 154 -0.88 25.37 11.07
C LYS A 154 -1.05 26.03 9.70
N GLN A 155 -1.02 25.25 8.61
CA GLN A 155 -1.17 25.76 7.24
C GLN A 155 -2.61 25.68 6.72
N LEU A 156 -3.50 24.91 7.35
CA LEU A 156 -4.95 24.92 7.04
C LEU A 156 -5.57 26.33 6.99
N PRO A 157 -5.33 27.23 7.97
CA PRO A 157 -5.89 28.59 7.93
C PRO A 157 -5.27 29.49 6.85
N LEU A 158 -4.05 29.16 6.39
CA LEU A 158 -3.38 29.89 5.31
C LEU A 158 -3.88 29.42 3.95
N LEU A 159 -4.09 28.10 3.79
CA LEU A 159 -4.71 27.50 2.61
C LEU A 159 -6.17 27.96 2.43
N GLU A 160 -6.94 28.07 3.50
CA GLU A 160 -8.33 28.58 3.44
C GLU A 160 -8.37 30.02 2.90
N LYS A 161 -7.52 30.91 3.43
CA LYS A 161 -7.39 32.29 2.94
C LYS A 161 -6.88 32.36 1.51
N GLU A 162 -5.96 31.47 1.12
CA GLU A 162 -5.42 31.43 -0.23
C GLU A 162 -6.48 30.95 -1.24
N ILE A 163 -7.28 29.94 -0.88
CA ILE A 163 -8.42 29.44 -1.66
C ILE A 163 -9.52 30.52 -1.79
N GLU A 164 -9.86 31.22 -0.72
CA GLU A 164 -10.81 32.35 -0.76
C GLU A 164 -10.30 33.47 -1.66
N SER A 165 -9.03 33.87 -1.50
CA SER A 165 -8.43 34.93 -2.32
C SER A 165 -8.34 34.56 -3.80
N PHE A 166 -8.12 33.28 -4.10
CA PHE A 166 -8.10 32.75 -5.46
C PHE A 166 -9.51 32.74 -6.07
N GLY A 167 -10.52 32.37 -5.28
CA GLY A 167 -11.93 32.46 -5.67
C GLY A 167 -12.36 33.88 -6.03
N GLU A 168 -12.02 34.86 -5.18
CA GLU A 168 -12.32 36.28 -5.46
C GLU A 168 -11.60 36.82 -6.70
N GLN A 169 -10.36 36.40 -6.94
CA GLN A 169 -9.60 36.79 -8.13
C GLN A 169 -10.20 36.18 -9.40
N LEU A 170 -10.63 34.92 -9.35
CA LEU A 170 -11.33 34.25 -10.44
C LEU A 170 -12.65 34.93 -10.78
N GLU A 171 -13.45 35.29 -9.78
CA GLU A 171 -14.73 35.97 -9.98
C GLU A 171 -14.54 37.33 -10.68
N LYS A 172 -13.57 38.12 -10.22
CA LYS A 172 -13.22 39.42 -10.84
C LYS A 172 -12.77 39.26 -12.29
N GLN A 173 -11.96 38.24 -12.59
CA GLN A 173 -11.51 37.97 -13.96
C GLN A 173 -12.66 37.52 -14.87
N LEU A 174 -13.59 36.71 -14.36
CA LEU A 174 -14.77 36.29 -15.12
C LEU A 174 -15.72 37.47 -15.38
N GLU A 175 -15.89 38.38 -14.42
CA GLU A 175 -16.70 39.58 -14.57
C GLU A 175 -16.08 40.56 -15.59
N GLU A 176 -14.76 40.76 -15.54
CA GLU A 176 -14.04 41.54 -16.55
C GLU A 176 -14.12 40.93 -17.94
N PHE A 177 -14.03 39.61 -18.03
CA PHE A 177 -14.18 38.89 -19.28
C PHE A 177 -15.60 39.03 -19.85
N GLY A 178 -16.63 38.91 -19.00
CA GLY A 178 -18.04 39.13 -19.38
C GLY A 178 -18.28 40.55 -19.91
N ARG A 179 -17.76 41.57 -19.20
CA ARG A 179 -17.83 42.97 -19.65
C ARG A 179 -17.10 43.19 -20.98
N HIS A 180 -15.96 42.54 -21.19
CA HIS A 180 -15.25 42.59 -22.47
C HIS A 180 -16.00 41.91 -23.61
N LEU A 181 -16.70 40.80 -23.34
CA LEU A 181 -17.54 40.13 -24.33
C LEU A 181 -18.76 40.98 -24.70
N GLU A 182 -19.43 41.58 -23.73
CA GLU A 182 -20.59 42.45 -23.95
C GLU A 182 -20.21 43.74 -24.70
N LYS A 183 -19.00 44.27 -24.43
CA LYS A 183 -18.45 45.40 -25.18
C LYS A 183 -18.06 45.04 -26.62
N LYS A 184 -17.60 43.80 -26.87
CA LYS A 184 -17.23 43.32 -28.21
C LYS A 184 -18.42 42.81 -29.03
N PHE A 185 -19.50 42.38 -28.36
CA PHE A 185 -20.71 41.88 -28.98
C PHE A 185 -21.93 42.45 -28.24
N PRO A 186 -22.28 43.74 -28.47
CA PRO A 186 -23.52 44.28 -27.91
C PRO A 186 -24.69 43.48 -28.47
N SER A 187 -25.49 42.90 -27.59
CA SER A 187 -26.73 42.22 -27.98
C SER A 187 -27.58 43.18 -28.82
N LYS A 188 -27.76 42.85 -30.11
CA LYS A 188 -28.76 43.54 -30.94
C LYS A 188 -30.13 43.19 -30.40
N GLN A 189 -30.73 44.15 -29.70
CA GLN A 189 -32.15 44.14 -29.38
C GLN A 189 -32.95 43.96 -30.69
N PRO A 190 -33.99 43.08 -30.75
CA PRO A 190 -34.76 42.88 -31.96
C PRO A 190 -35.43 44.19 -32.40
N GLU A 191 -35.22 44.57 -33.65
CA GLU A 191 -35.82 45.75 -34.29
C GLU A 191 -37.35 45.60 -34.32
N PRO A 192 -38.15 46.64 -34.03
CA PRO A 192 -39.60 46.56 -34.15
C PRO A 192 -39.96 46.38 -35.64
N GLN A 193 -40.80 45.39 -35.95
CA GLN A 193 -41.33 45.21 -37.30
C GLN A 193 -42.12 46.46 -37.72
N PRO A 194 -41.98 46.93 -38.98
CA PRO A 194 -42.71 48.08 -39.45
C PRO A 194 -44.20 47.74 -39.58
N ASP A 195 -45.04 48.49 -38.87
CA ASP A 195 -46.49 48.45 -39.06
C ASP A 195 -46.81 48.76 -40.53
N THR A 196 -47.54 47.83 -41.14
CA THR A 196 -48.04 47.96 -42.51
C THR A 196 -49.24 48.91 -42.51
N ILE A 197 -49.17 49.99 -43.31
CA ILE A 197 -50.35 50.74 -43.78
C ILE A 197 -50.27 50.83 -45.30
#